data_AF-A0A0B6YT29-F1
#
_entry.id   AF-A0A0B6YT29-F1
#
_cell.length_a   1.000
_cell.length_b   1.000
_cell.length_c   1.000
_cell.angle_alpha   90.00
_cell.angle_beta   90.00
_cell.angle_gamma   90.00
#
_symmetry.space_group_name_H-M   'P 1'
#
loop_
_entity.id
_entity.type
_entity.pdbx_description
1 polymer ?
#
loop_
_entity_poly.entity_id
_entity_poly.type
_entity_poly.pdbx_seq_one_letter_code
_entity_poly.pdbx_strand_id
1 'polypeptide(L)'
;FEMKYFILCLFVAASTSVQGQKCSSADDTRDLFGNYMDCYKKEMSKDFLGFEKENKEHNRRAALLCFAPNKDEAEVTEKCVLSEKDLVSKVWEKEGLFRDCPICRNFASGAVRTFHQTSYEGKRCLRDEIMKSLAKETSRCIRRKMPNFGGLTSFPAYGDLEEKFKENVGESLSDYIIIQSRLASCAETSSRRYNNTKRCLRQPFEGYLERHCDLIKTCNTGISDECVPELSSVRKHTCECLQESKYSLKQKLDDMTVILKGLLTSSYELGKEERVEKCINIIKNQMSSESNDWIDVIDSAVDKCIGSEIVNDVDRFNVGNLVAIGCKKMMLDTTGETSKQFRLGLSFVNHLLDAVVEKSKKFCGHESCKYNYNN
;
A
#
# COMPACT_ATOMS: atom_id res chain seq x y z
N PHE A 1 -9.24 86.14 -3.56
CA PHE A 1 -9.63 85.51 -4.83
C PHE A 1 -8.44 84.70 -5.33
N GLU A 2 -8.42 83.38 -5.53
CA GLU A 2 -9.27 82.20 -5.27
C GLU A 2 -8.29 81.02 -5.49
N MET A 3 -7.94 80.23 -4.48
CA MET A 3 -8.41 78.86 -4.25
C MET A 3 -8.58 78.01 -5.53
N LYS A 4 -7.68 77.02 -5.76
CA LYS A 4 -8.04 75.61 -6.04
C LYS A 4 -6.82 74.70 -6.13
N TYR A 5 -6.65 73.93 -5.06
CA TYR A 5 -5.96 72.65 -5.03
C TYR A 5 -6.53 71.70 -6.08
N PHE A 6 -5.68 70.93 -6.77
CA PHE A 6 -5.99 69.55 -7.13
C PHE A 6 -4.70 68.73 -7.19
N ILE A 7 -4.42 68.05 -6.08
CA ILE A 7 -3.49 66.94 -5.96
C ILE A 7 -4.15 65.75 -6.65
N LEU A 8 -3.50 65.17 -7.66
CA LEU A 8 -3.85 63.85 -8.19
C LEU A 8 -2.65 62.91 -7.99
N CYS A 9 -2.47 62.47 -6.73
CA CYS A 9 -1.68 61.29 -6.45
C CYS A 9 -2.48 60.08 -6.93
N LEU A 10 -2.14 59.56 -8.11
CA LEU A 10 -2.51 58.21 -8.54
C LEU A 10 -1.78 57.21 -7.64
N PHE A 11 -2.37 56.91 -6.48
CA PHE A 11 -2.15 55.64 -5.80
C PHE A 11 -2.71 54.56 -6.71
N VAL A 12 -1.84 53.95 -7.53
CA VAL A 12 -2.08 52.61 -8.05
C VAL A 12 -1.98 51.69 -6.84
N ALA A 13 -3.11 51.50 -6.16
CA ALA A 13 -3.30 50.34 -5.31
C ALA A 13 -3.10 49.13 -6.24
N ALA A 14 -1.95 48.47 -6.13
CA ALA A 14 -1.80 47.10 -6.56
C ALA A 14 -2.75 46.29 -5.67
N SER A 15 -4.02 46.23 -6.08
CA SER A 15 -4.93 45.20 -5.63
C SER A 15 -4.30 43.89 -6.08
N THR A 16 -3.60 43.25 -5.15
CA THR A 16 -3.43 41.80 -5.20
C THR A 16 -4.85 41.24 -5.18
N SER A 17 -5.40 41.01 -6.37
CA SER A 17 -6.53 40.14 -6.55
C SER A 17 -6.10 38.81 -5.96
N VAL A 18 -6.54 38.54 -4.73
CA VAL A 18 -6.64 37.18 -4.21
C VAL A 18 -7.54 36.48 -5.23
N GLN A 19 -6.94 35.81 -6.20
CA GLN A 19 -7.66 34.89 -7.06
C GLN A 19 -8.21 33.85 -6.11
N GLY A 20 -9.49 33.99 -5.74
CA GLY A 20 -10.18 33.05 -4.89
C GLY A 20 -9.95 31.66 -5.46
N GLN A 21 -9.35 30.79 -4.66
CA GLN A 21 -9.16 29.41 -5.03
C GLN A 21 -10.54 28.84 -5.35
N LYS A 22 -10.72 28.35 -6.58
CA LYS A 22 -12.00 27.78 -7.01
C LYS A 22 -12.05 26.32 -6.58
N CYS A 23 -13.23 25.88 -6.14
CA CYS A 23 -13.50 24.50 -5.72
C CYS A 23 -14.94 24.06 -6.01
N SER A 24 -15.70 24.84 -6.78
CA SER A 24 -17.12 24.61 -7.02
C SER A 24 -17.44 23.72 -8.22
N SER A 25 -16.47 23.50 -9.13
CA SER A 25 -16.61 22.59 -10.26
C SER A 25 -15.80 21.29 -10.10
N ALA A 26 -16.12 20.30 -10.94
CA ALA A 26 -15.42 19.02 -11.02
C ALA A 26 -13.92 19.20 -11.31
N ASP A 27 -13.58 20.09 -12.23
CA ASP A 27 -12.21 20.39 -12.63
C ASP A 27 -11.49 21.21 -11.55
N ASP A 28 -12.15 22.22 -10.97
CA ASP A 28 -11.58 22.99 -9.86
C ASP A 28 -11.25 22.10 -8.65
N THR A 29 -12.14 21.13 -8.36
CA THR A 29 -11.95 20.15 -7.28
C THR A 29 -10.78 19.20 -7.57
N ARG A 30 -10.62 18.78 -8.83
CA ARG A 30 -9.46 17.98 -9.27
C ARG A 30 -8.17 18.78 -9.10
N ASP A 31 -8.15 20.03 -9.54
CA ASP A 31 -6.95 20.88 -9.53
C ASP A 31 -6.59 21.28 -8.09
N LEU A 32 -7.58 21.55 -7.23
CA LEU A 32 -7.43 21.71 -5.78
C LEU A 32 -6.72 20.50 -5.15
N PHE A 33 -7.21 19.30 -5.44
CA PHE A 33 -6.60 18.08 -4.93
C PHE A 33 -5.20 17.86 -5.52
N GLY A 34 -4.99 18.14 -6.80
CA GLY A 34 -3.68 18.09 -7.46
C GLY A 34 -2.66 19.00 -6.77
N ASN A 35 -3.01 20.26 -6.52
CA ASN A 35 -2.17 21.23 -5.82
C ASN A 35 -1.81 20.77 -4.40
N TYR A 36 -2.78 20.18 -3.67
CA TYR A 36 -2.52 19.58 -2.37
C TYR A 36 -1.52 18.42 -2.46
N MET A 37 -1.67 17.54 -3.45
CA MET A 37 -0.75 16.41 -3.68
C MET A 37 0.67 16.87 -4.07
N ASP A 38 0.78 17.95 -4.83
CA ASP A 38 2.07 18.55 -5.19
C ASP A 38 2.75 19.21 -3.98
N CYS A 39 2.00 19.92 -3.14
CA CYS A 39 2.50 20.39 -1.84
C CYS A 39 3.03 19.21 -1.02
N TYR A 40 2.21 18.16 -0.88
CA TYR A 40 2.56 16.99 -0.08
C TYR A 40 3.87 16.36 -0.56
N LYS A 41 3.99 16.15 -1.88
CA LYS A 41 5.20 15.62 -2.51
C LYS A 41 6.42 16.52 -2.22
N LYS A 42 6.28 17.83 -2.41
CA LYS A 42 7.37 18.80 -2.22
C LYS A 42 7.86 18.81 -0.79
N GLU A 43 6.95 18.94 0.17
CA GLU A 43 7.29 19.02 1.59
C GLU A 43 7.85 17.68 2.13
N MET A 44 7.26 16.54 1.74
CA MET A 44 7.80 15.22 2.09
C MET A 44 9.21 15.01 1.53
N SER A 45 9.47 15.50 0.32
CA SER A 45 10.79 15.36 -0.33
C SER A 45 11.91 16.10 0.41
N LYS A 46 11.61 17.17 1.16
CA LYS A 46 12.62 17.95 1.91
C LYS A 46 13.26 17.15 3.05
N ASP A 47 12.48 16.29 3.71
CA ASP A 47 12.93 15.47 4.85
C ASP A 47 12.54 13.99 4.68
N PHE A 48 12.65 13.46 3.46
CA PHE A 48 12.20 12.10 3.16
C PHE A 48 12.83 11.04 4.09
N LEU A 49 14.12 11.20 4.42
CA LEU A 49 14.80 10.30 5.37
C LEU A 49 14.19 10.40 6.77
N GLY A 50 13.87 11.60 7.25
CA GLY A 50 13.20 11.79 8.54
C GLY A 50 11.85 11.07 8.59
N PHE A 51 11.05 11.17 7.52
CA PHE A 51 9.78 10.43 7.41
C PHE A 51 9.96 8.92 7.39
N GLU A 52 10.95 8.38 6.66
CA GLU A 52 11.20 6.94 6.64
C GLU A 52 11.72 6.41 7.98
N LYS A 53 12.58 7.18 8.67
CA LYS A 53 13.04 6.84 10.03
C LYS A 53 11.90 6.84 11.03
N GLU A 54 11.10 7.90 11.05
CA GLU A 54 9.90 7.96 11.90
C GLU A 54 9.00 6.76 11.64
N ASN A 55 8.70 6.47 10.37
CA ASN A 55 7.85 5.34 10.02
C ASN A 55 8.43 4.00 10.52
N LYS A 56 9.74 3.76 10.36
CA LYS A 56 10.39 2.55 10.86
C LYS A 56 10.30 2.46 12.39
N GLU A 57 10.82 3.46 13.09
CA GLU A 57 10.96 3.47 14.54
C GLU A 57 9.59 3.40 15.23
N HIS A 58 8.63 4.18 14.73
CA HIS A 58 7.28 4.21 15.29
C HIS A 58 6.53 2.90 15.02
N ASN A 59 6.61 2.33 13.80
CA ASN A 59 5.95 1.04 13.52
C ASN A 59 6.55 -0.10 14.37
N ARG A 60 7.88 -0.13 14.58
CA ARG A 60 8.51 -1.12 15.46
C ARG A 60 8.05 -0.95 16.89
N ARG A 61 8.08 0.27 17.42
CA ARG A 61 7.59 0.55 18.78
C ARG A 61 6.11 0.18 18.92
N ALA A 62 5.28 0.50 17.93
CA ALA A 62 3.88 0.13 17.90
C ALA A 62 3.69 -1.38 17.92
N ALA A 63 4.47 -2.13 17.13
CA ALA A 63 4.43 -3.59 17.13
C ALA A 63 4.77 -4.15 18.51
N LEU A 64 5.85 -3.69 19.14
CA LEU A 64 6.27 -4.15 20.46
C LEU A 64 5.28 -3.80 21.59
N LEU A 65 4.50 -2.73 21.44
CA LEU A 65 3.47 -2.34 22.42
C LEU A 65 2.13 -3.04 22.19
N CYS A 66 1.75 -3.24 20.94
CA CYS A 66 0.42 -3.70 20.56
C CYS A 66 0.31 -5.21 20.40
N PHE A 67 1.43 -5.91 20.22
CA PHE A 67 1.48 -7.36 20.21
C PHE A 67 1.99 -7.89 21.54
N ALA A 68 1.64 -9.14 21.84
CA ALA A 68 2.26 -9.90 22.90
C ALA A 68 3.55 -10.58 22.37
N PRO A 69 4.64 -10.63 23.15
CA PRO A 69 5.91 -11.21 22.72
C PRO A 69 5.87 -12.74 22.61
N ASN A 70 4.93 -13.40 23.28
CA ASN A 70 4.78 -14.86 23.29
C ASN A 70 3.32 -15.30 23.50
N LYS A 71 3.07 -16.61 23.43
CA LYS A 71 1.71 -17.18 23.53
C LYS A 71 1.08 -16.99 24.92
N ASP A 72 1.86 -17.12 25.98
CA ASP A 72 1.37 -17.02 27.36
C ASP A 72 0.88 -15.59 27.64
N GLU A 73 1.64 -14.58 27.22
CA GLU A 73 1.23 -13.18 27.35
C GLU A 73 0.07 -12.82 26.41
N ALA A 74 -0.03 -13.45 25.25
CA ALA A 74 -1.17 -13.29 24.34
C ALA A 74 -2.48 -13.83 24.93
N GLU A 75 -2.42 -14.82 25.82
CA GLU A 75 -3.58 -15.32 26.56
C GLU A 75 -4.07 -14.31 27.59
N VAL A 76 -3.14 -13.67 28.31
CA VAL A 76 -3.47 -12.68 29.35
C VAL A 76 -3.92 -11.34 28.76
N THR A 77 -3.18 -10.82 27.77
CA THR A 77 -3.42 -9.48 27.20
C THR A 77 -4.43 -9.48 26.07
N GLU A 78 -4.83 -10.66 25.60
CA GLU A 78 -5.70 -10.85 24.44
C GLU A 78 -5.22 -10.08 23.20
N LYS A 79 -3.90 -10.09 22.97
CA LYS A 79 -3.23 -9.53 21.79
C LYS A 79 -2.67 -10.64 20.90
N CYS A 80 -2.38 -10.31 19.65
CA CYS A 80 -1.71 -11.21 18.72
C CYS A 80 -0.24 -11.37 19.11
N VAL A 81 0.38 -12.48 18.71
CA VAL A 81 1.80 -12.75 19.01
C VAL A 81 2.70 -12.16 17.92
N LEU A 82 3.70 -11.38 18.34
CA LEU A 82 4.84 -10.96 17.54
C LEU A 82 6.01 -10.74 18.49
N SER A 83 7.12 -11.43 18.25
CA SER A 83 8.32 -11.30 19.07
C SER A 83 9.27 -10.26 18.47
N GLU A 84 10.09 -9.62 19.29
CA GLU A 84 11.10 -8.67 18.80
C GLU A 84 12.06 -9.33 17.80
N LYS A 85 12.37 -10.62 17.98
CA LYS A 85 13.20 -11.40 17.06
C LYS A 85 12.64 -11.46 15.65
N ASP A 86 11.31 -11.40 15.50
CA ASP A 86 10.66 -11.39 14.18
C ASP A 86 10.99 -10.11 13.39
N LEU A 87 11.36 -9.02 14.06
CA LEU A 87 11.69 -7.72 13.46
C LEU A 87 13.19 -7.50 13.21
N VAL A 88 14.04 -8.43 13.68
CA VAL A 88 15.50 -8.31 13.56
C VAL A 88 15.97 -8.59 12.13
N SER A 89 15.47 -9.68 11.53
CA SER A 89 15.81 -10.07 10.16
C SER A 89 14.77 -9.55 9.18
N LYS A 90 15.21 -9.17 7.97
CA LYS A 90 14.25 -8.78 6.93
C LYS A 90 13.40 -9.98 6.55
N VAL A 91 12.15 -9.73 6.15
CA VAL A 91 11.17 -10.78 5.85
C VAL A 91 11.65 -11.75 4.75
N TRP A 92 12.53 -11.28 3.86
CA TRP A 92 13.12 -12.03 2.75
C TRP A 92 14.52 -12.59 3.01
N GLU A 93 15.09 -12.38 4.20
CA GLU A 93 16.35 -13.01 4.58
C GLU A 93 16.14 -14.47 4.97
N LYS A 94 17.23 -15.25 4.99
CA LYS A 94 17.18 -16.69 5.31
C LYS A 94 16.56 -16.97 6.68
N GLU A 95 16.82 -16.09 7.65
CA GLU A 95 16.31 -16.16 9.02
C GLU A 95 15.00 -15.38 9.23
N GLY A 96 14.47 -14.77 8.17
CA GLY A 96 13.24 -13.97 8.19
C GLY A 96 11.98 -14.80 8.42
N LEU A 97 10.83 -14.12 8.38
CA LEU A 97 9.51 -14.69 8.68
C LEU A 97 9.20 -15.98 7.90
N PHE A 98 9.72 -16.12 6.68
CA PHE A 98 9.43 -17.24 5.80
C PHE A 98 10.43 -18.39 5.86
N ARG A 99 11.38 -18.40 6.81
CA ARG A 99 12.45 -19.43 6.88
C ARG A 99 11.94 -20.88 6.80
N ASP A 100 10.80 -21.15 7.43
CA ASP A 100 10.18 -22.47 7.54
C ASP A 100 9.19 -22.78 6.39
N CYS A 101 9.10 -21.92 5.37
CA CYS A 101 8.22 -22.08 4.21
C CYS A 101 9.03 -22.04 2.89
N PRO A 102 9.47 -23.18 2.35
CA PRO A 102 10.25 -23.25 1.11
C PRO A 102 9.60 -22.56 -0.10
N ILE A 103 8.27 -22.70 -0.27
CA ILE A 103 7.54 -22.01 -1.35
C ILE A 103 7.58 -20.49 -1.12
N CYS A 104 7.25 -20.03 0.08
CA CYS A 104 7.29 -18.60 0.43
C CYS A 104 8.69 -18.01 0.22
N ARG A 105 9.74 -18.76 0.59
CA ARG A 105 11.13 -18.35 0.35
C ARG A 105 11.45 -18.19 -1.12
N ASN A 106 10.95 -19.07 -1.99
CA ASN A 106 11.15 -18.93 -3.43
C ASN A 106 10.43 -17.70 -3.98
N PHE A 107 9.20 -17.43 -3.53
CA PHE A 107 8.47 -16.21 -3.88
C PHE A 107 9.20 -14.95 -3.40
N ALA A 108 9.59 -14.91 -2.12
CA ALA A 108 10.28 -13.78 -1.52
C ALA A 108 11.65 -13.55 -2.15
N SER A 109 12.44 -14.61 -2.32
CA SER A 109 13.77 -14.53 -2.95
C SER A 109 13.66 -14.12 -4.41
N GLY A 110 12.66 -14.61 -5.15
CA GLY A 110 12.38 -14.21 -6.52
C GLY A 110 12.08 -12.71 -6.62
N ALA A 111 11.08 -12.23 -5.87
CA ALA A 111 10.70 -10.83 -5.85
C ALA A 111 11.86 -9.90 -5.44
N VAL A 112 12.60 -10.30 -4.40
CA VAL A 112 13.71 -9.51 -3.84
C VAL A 112 14.93 -9.53 -4.75
N ARG A 113 15.26 -10.67 -5.35
CA ARG A 113 16.37 -10.77 -6.31
C ARG A 113 16.07 -9.96 -7.55
N THR A 114 14.85 -10.06 -8.09
CA THR A 114 14.40 -9.21 -9.19
C THR A 114 14.53 -7.74 -8.80
N PHE A 115 14.02 -7.33 -7.63
CA PHE A 115 14.13 -5.94 -7.18
C PHE A 115 15.58 -5.48 -6.99
N HIS A 116 16.48 -6.32 -6.45
CA HIS A 116 17.89 -5.97 -6.26
C HIS A 116 18.69 -5.89 -7.56
N GLN A 117 18.39 -6.77 -8.52
CA GLN A 117 19.08 -6.83 -9.82
C GLN A 117 18.55 -5.79 -10.81
N THR A 118 17.36 -5.25 -10.56
CA THR A 118 16.75 -4.22 -11.39
C THR A 118 17.50 -2.88 -11.25
N SER A 119 17.73 -2.21 -12.38
CA SER A 119 18.27 -0.86 -12.44
C SER A 119 17.38 0.16 -11.73
N TYR A 120 17.89 1.35 -11.48
CA TYR A 120 17.07 2.42 -10.91
C TYR A 120 15.86 2.76 -11.81
N GLU A 121 16.09 2.86 -13.12
CA GLU A 121 15.06 3.19 -14.11
C GLU A 121 14.00 2.09 -14.20
N GLY A 122 14.42 0.82 -14.16
CA GLY A 122 13.53 -0.34 -14.12
C GLY A 122 12.64 -0.33 -12.87
N LYS A 123 13.19 -0.08 -11.68
CA LYS A 123 12.42 0.02 -10.43
C LYS A 123 11.41 1.16 -10.48
N ARG A 124 11.82 2.32 -10.97
CA ARG A 124 10.95 3.47 -11.15
C ARG A 124 9.81 3.15 -12.11
N CYS A 125 10.11 2.55 -13.26
CA CYS A 125 9.12 2.11 -14.24
C CYS A 125 8.11 1.13 -13.63
N LEU A 126 8.58 0.10 -12.92
CA LEU A 126 7.73 -0.89 -12.26
C LEU A 126 6.72 -0.25 -11.31
N ARG A 127 7.23 0.61 -10.43
CA ARG A 127 6.39 1.34 -9.47
C ARG A 127 5.38 2.21 -10.22
N ASP A 128 5.81 2.95 -11.23
CA ASP A 128 4.93 3.85 -11.97
C ASP A 128 3.81 3.08 -12.71
N GLU A 129 4.08 1.89 -13.25
CA GLU A 129 3.05 1.02 -13.84
C GLU A 129 2.06 0.46 -12.79
N ILE A 130 2.54 -0.01 -11.64
CA ILE A 130 1.67 -0.46 -10.53
C ILE A 130 0.78 0.69 -10.05
N MET A 131 1.35 1.88 -9.90
CA MET A 131 0.64 3.07 -9.44
C MET A 131 -0.41 3.56 -10.44
N LYS A 132 -0.17 3.41 -11.75
CA LYS A 132 -1.19 3.69 -12.79
C LYS A 132 -2.39 2.75 -12.64
N SER A 133 -2.15 1.45 -12.45
CA SER A 133 -3.22 0.47 -12.27
C SER A 133 -4.03 0.71 -10.98
N LEU A 134 -3.35 1.10 -9.89
CA LEU A 134 -4.00 1.51 -8.65
C LEU A 134 -4.84 2.79 -8.82
N ALA A 135 -4.32 3.79 -9.55
CA ALA A 135 -5.06 5.01 -9.83
C ALA A 135 -6.34 4.74 -10.65
N LYS A 136 -6.34 3.74 -11.54
CA LYS A 136 -7.54 3.30 -12.26
C LYS A 136 -8.60 2.70 -11.32
N GLU A 137 -8.21 1.81 -10.41
CA GLU A 137 -9.13 1.26 -9.38
C GLU A 137 -9.73 2.37 -8.54
N THR A 138 -8.85 3.24 -8.02
CA THR A 138 -9.25 4.28 -7.10
C THR A 138 -10.17 5.29 -7.79
N SER A 139 -9.86 5.67 -9.04
CA SER A 139 -10.71 6.57 -9.83
C SER A 139 -12.08 5.97 -10.10
N ARG A 140 -12.17 4.66 -10.40
CA ARG A 140 -13.45 3.96 -10.58
C ARG A 140 -14.27 3.99 -9.29
N CYS A 141 -13.64 3.66 -8.16
CA CYS A 141 -14.31 3.70 -6.85
C CYS A 141 -14.80 5.12 -6.51
N ILE A 142 -13.95 6.15 -6.71
CA ILE A 142 -14.33 7.53 -6.41
C ILE A 142 -15.50 7.96 -7.29
N ARG A 143 -15.53 7.63 -8.59
CA ARG A 143 -16.66 7.98 -9.47
C ARG A 143 -18.00 7.40 -8.98
N ARG A 144 -18.00 6.26 -8.28
CA ARG A 144 -19.22 5.71 -7.66
C ARG A 144 -19.68 6.51 -6.44
N LYS A 145 -18.74 7.06 -5.68
CA LYS A 145 -19.00 7.85 -4.45
C LYS A 145 -19.19 9.35 -4.72
N MET A 146 -18.54 9.87 -5.74
CA MET A 146 -18.52 11.26 -6.20
C MET A 146 -18.65 11.27 -7.73
N PRO A 147 -19.88 11.19 -8.27
CA PRO A 147 -20.13 11.08 -9.72
C PRO A 147 -19.53 12.22 -10.55
N ASN A 148 -19.41 13.42 -9.95
CA ASN A 148 -18.90 14.62 -10.61
C ASN A 148 -17.41 14.88 -10.30
N PHE A 149 -16.63 13.87 -9.89
CA PHE A 149 -15.21 14.06 -9.65
C PHE A 149 -14.41 14.01 -10.96
N GLY A 150 -13.58 15.04 -11.23
CA GLY A 150 -12.77 15.18 -12.45
C GLY A 150 -11.68 14.12 -12.65
N GLY A 151 -11.54 13.16 -11.73
CA GLY A 151 -10.56 12.08 -11.77
C GLY A 151 -9.36 12.35 -10.88
N LEU A 152 -8.62 11.29 -10.54
CA LEU A 152 -7.41 11.44 -9.75
C LEU A 152 -6.24 11.94 -10.59
N THR A 153 -5.43 12.82 -10.01
CA THR A 153 -4.07 13.05 -10.46
C THR A 153 -3.18 11.85 -10.11
N SER A 154 -1.98 11.77 -10.69
CA SER A 154 -1.02 10.72 -10.32
C SER A 154 -0.64 10.82 -8.85
N PHE A 155 -0.54 9.67 -8.17
CA PHE A 155 -0.02 9.63 -6.81
C PHE A 155 1.44 10.14 -6.75
N PRO A 156 1.86 10.77 -5.64
CA PRO A 156 3.22 11.22 -5.43
C PRO A 156 4.20 10.05 -5.53
N ALA A 157 5.25 10.27 -6.31
CA ALA A 157 6.32 9.33 -6.53
C ALA A 157 7.65 9.93 -6.03
N TYR A 158 8.43 9.15 -5.28
CA TYR A 158 9.67 9.60 -4.62
C TYR A 158 10.92 8.87 -5.14
N GLY A 159 10.94 8.48 -6.42
CA GLY A 159 11.89 7.49 -6.96
C GLY A 159 13.35 7.73 -6.59
N ASP A 160 13.85 8.93 -6.84
CA ASP A 160 15.27 9.24 -6.60
C ASP A 160 15.62 9.16 -5.11
N LEU A 161 14.67 9.57 -4.25
CA LEU A 161 14.83 9.53 -2.79
C LEU A 161 14.70 8.10 -2.25
N GLU A 162 13.79 7.30 -2.81
CA GLU A 162 13.62 5.89 -2.45
C GLU A 162 14.86 5.06 -2.77
N GLU A 163 15.53 5.32 -3.91
CA GLU A 163 16.81 4.66 -4.23
C GLU A 163 17.94 5.19 -3.34
N LYS A 164 17.99 6.51 -3.12
CA LYS A 164 19.00 7.12 -2.22
C LYS A 164 18.93 6.55 -0.81
N PHE A 165 17.74 6.27 -0.29
CA PHE A 165 17.50 5.76 1.05
C PHE A 165 16.96 4.32 1.06
N LYS A 166 17.35 3.51 0.07
CA LYS A 166 16.82 2.15 -0.17
C LYS A 166 16.90 1.20 1.03
N GLU A 167 17.90 1.35 1.88
CA GLU A 167 18.03 0.54 3.09
C GLU A 167 16.92 0.84 4.08
N ASN A 168 16.68 2.13 4.41
CA ASN A 168 15.59 2.55 5.29
C ASN A 168 14.22 2.19 4.70
N VAL A 169 14.05 2.40 3.39
CA VAL A 169 12.85 2.02 2.66
C VAL A 169 12.60 0.52 2.77
N GLY A 170 13.63 -0.30 2.56
CA GLY A 170 13.56 -1.76 2.66
C GLY A 170 13.25 -2.25 4.08
N GLU A 171 13.88 -1.68 5.10
CA GLU A 171 13.58 -2.01 6.50
C GLU A 171 12.14 -1.68 6.87
N SER A 172 11.67 -0.47 6.53
CA SER A 172 10.28 -0.06 6.80
C SER A 172 9.26 -0.94 6.07
N LEU A 173 9.55 -1.34 4.82
CA LEU A 173 8.72 -2.28 4.07
C LEU A 173 8.69 -3.66 4.74
N SER A 174 9.85 -4.17 5.16
CA SER A 174 9.95 -5.45 5.83
C SER A 174 9.15 -5.48 7.14
N ASP A 175 9.32 -4.48 8.00
CA ASP A 175 8.58 -4.38 9.27
C ASP A 175 7.08 -4.37 9.03
N TYR A 176 6.61 -3.57 8.05
CA TYR A 176 5.21 -3.52 7.69
C TYR A 176 4.67 -4.89 7.26
N ILE A 177 5.40 -5.61 6.38
CA ILE A 177 5.01 -6.93 5.91
C ILE A 177 4.94 -7.93 7.09
N ILE A 178 5.91 -7.89 8.01
CA ILE A 178 5.93 -8.76 9.20
C ILE A 178 4.70 -8.50 10.08
N ILE A 179 4.41 -7.23 10.39
CA ILE A 179 3.26 -6.81 11.21
C ILE A 179 1.95 -7.27 10.57
N GLN A 180 1.74 -7.02 9.28
CA GLN A 180 0.53 -7.43 8.58
C GLN A 180 0.39 -8.95 8.48
N SER A 181 1.48 -9.66 8.24
CA SER A 181 1.49 -11.13 8.18
C SER A 181 1.10 -11.75 9.52
N ARG A 182 1.62 -11.20 10.64
CA ARG A 182 1.25 -11.65 12.00
C ARG A 182 -0.21 -11.33 12.32
N LEU A 183 -0.73 -10.16 11.93
CA LEU A 183 -2.15 -9.83 12.08
C LEU A 183 -3.06 -10.77 11.29
N ALA A 184 -2.71 -11.05 10.03
CA ALA A 184 -3.50 -11.94 9.18
C ALA A 184 -3.57 -13.36 9.77
N SER A 185 -2.42 -13.92 10.15
CA SER A 185 -2.36 -15.24 10.80
C SER A 185 -3.13 -15.27 12.13
N CYS A 186 -3.09 -14.18 12.89
CA CYS A 186 -3.86 -14.05 14.13
C CYS A 186 -5.37 -14.01 13.87
N ALA A 187 -5.83 -13.36 12.79
CA ALA A 187 -7.25 -13.30 12.44
C ALA A 187 -7.85 -14.68 12.15
N GLU A 188 -7.04 -15.61 11.63
CA GLU A 188 -7.46 -17.01 11.38
C GLU A 188 -7.68 -17.82 12.66
N THR A 189 -7.02 -17.45 13.74
CA THR A 189 -7.00 -18.22 14.99
C THR A 189 -7.80 -17.56 16.11
N SER A 190 -7.90 -16.24 16.13
CA SER A 190 -8.67 -15.49 17.13
C SER A 190 -9.07 -14.09 16.63
N SER A 191 -10.33 -13.94 16.25
CA SER A 191 -10.91 -12.65 15.87
C SER A 191 -10.81 -11.62 17.00
N ARG A 192 -10.91 -12.06 18.26
CA ARG A 192 -10.79 -11.18 19.44
C ARG A 192 -9.39 -10.58 19.56
N ARG A 193 -8.34 -11.42 19.52
CA ARG A 193 -6.95 -10.96 19.59
C ARG A 193 -6.59 -10.06 18.41
N TYR A 194 -7.04 -10.43 17.22
CA TYR A 194 -6.88 -9.61 16.02
C TYR A 194 -7.49 -8.22 16.19
N ASN A 195 -8.75 -8.14 16.64
CA ASN A 195 -9.44 -6.85 16.81
C ASN A 195 -8.81 -5.98 17.90
N ASN A 196 -8.37 -6.56 19.02
CA ASN A 196 -7.68 -5.84 20.08
C ASN A 196 -6.34 -5.26 19.61
N THR A 197 -5.53 -6.08 18.94
CA THR A 197 -4.23 -5.67 18.38
C THR A 197 -4.42 -4.60 17.31
N LYS A 198 -5.35 -4.81 16.38
CA LYS A 198 -5.69 -3.84 15.32
C LYS A 198 -6.15 -2.50 15.91
N ARG A 199 -6.94 -2.53 16.99
CA ARG A 199 -7.37 -1.31 17.69
C ARG A 199 -6.19 -0.57 18.31
N CYS A 200 -5.27 -1.27 18.97
CA CYS A 200 -4.07 -0.67 19.54
C CYS A 200 -3.20 0.01 18.47
N LEU A 201 -2.97 -0.66 17.33
CA LEU A 201 -2.13 -0.13 16.25
C LEU A 201 -2.66 1.17 15.60
N ARG A 202 -3.93 1.53 15.81
CA ARG A 202 -4.49 2.81 15.34
C ARG A 202 -3.93 4.03 16.07
N GLN A 203 -3.56 3.87 17.33
CA GLN A 203 -2.94 4.92 18.14
C GLN A 203 -2.15 4.27 19.28
N PRO A 204 -0.98 3.71 18.98
CA PRO A 204 -0.24 2.87 19.92
C PRO A 204 0.40 3.68 21.06
N PHE A 205 0.74 4.95 20.81
CA PHE A 205 1.33 5.88 21.77
C PHE A 205 1.14 7.35 21.31
N GLU A 206 1.38 8.29 22.22
CA GLU A 206 1.35 9.74 21.94
C GLU A 206 2.49 10.17 21.00
N GLY A 207 2.20 11.05 20.04
CA GLY A 207 3.18 11.46 19.00
C GLY A 207 3.37 10.43 17.88
N TYR A 208 2.52 9.40 17.78
CA TYR A 208 2.61 8.41 16.72
C TYR A 208 2.40 9.03 15.32
N LEU A 209 3.49 9.07 14.55
CA LEU A 209 3.61 9.63 13.19
C LEU A 209 3.38 11.14 13.13
N GLU A 210 3.85 11.86 14.13
CA GLU A 210 3.68 13.31 14.27
C GLU A 210 4.19 14.11 13.05
N ARG A 211 5.37 13.77 12.49
CA ARG A 211 5.88 14.47 11.29
C ARG A 211 4.91 14.35 10.12
N HIS A 212 4.34 13.16 9.91
CA HIS A 212 3.33 12.97 8.85
C HIS A 212 2.08 13.80 9.11
N CYS A 213 1.66 13.96 10.37
CA CYS A 213 0.53 14.81 10.73
C CYS A 213 0.83 16.30 10.51
N ASP A 214 2.05 16.77 10.81
CA ASP A 214 2.49 18.16 10.57
C ASP A 214 2.59 18.49 9.08
N LEU A 215 3.06 17.54 8.27
CA LEU A 215 3.10 17.66 6.82
C LEU A 215 1.70 17.89 6.23
N ILE A 216 0.71 17.13 6.70
CA ILE A 216 -0.68 17.29 6.27
C ILE A 216 -1.22 18.66 6.66
N LYS A 217 -0.94 19.11 7.89
CA LYS A 217 -1.33 20.44 8.36
C LYS A 217 -0.71 21.54 7.51
N THR A 218 0.58 21.43 7.21
CA THR A 218 1.32 22.37 6.38
C THR A 218 0.65 22.52 5.01
N CYS A 219 0.29 21.41 4.37
CA CYS A 219 -0.37 21.46 3.05
C CYS A 219 -1.85 21.86 3.09
N ASN A 220 -2.53 21.75 4.23
CA ASN A 220 -3.88 22.31 4.39
C ASN A 220 -3.84 23.84 4.61
N THR A 221 -2.74 24.40 5.13
CA THR A 221 -2.65 25.84 5.49
C THR A 221 -2.69 26.76 4.26
N GLY A 222 -2.32 26.26 3.09
CA GLY A 222 -2.37 27.01 1.82
C GLY A 222 -3.72 26.97 1.10
N ILE A 223 -4.76 26.39 1.72
CA ILE A 223 -6.08 26.19 1.12
C ILE A 223 -7.03 27.23 1.68
N SER A 224 -7.82 27.88 0.82
CA SER A 224 -8.86 28.82 1.28
C SER A 224 -9.89 28.09 2.17
N ASP A 225 -10.36 28.76 3.23
CA ASP A 225 -11.32 28.19 4.19
C ASP A 225 -12.58 27.65 3.49
N GLU A 226 -13.02 28.32 2.43
CA GLU A 226 -14.17 27.93 1.61
C GLU A 226 -13.99 26.60 0.88
N CYS A 227 -12.75 26.18 0.59
CA CYS A 227 -12.43 24.96 -0.16
C CYS A 227 -11.93 23.80 0.72
N VAL A 228 -11.77 24.03 2.03
CA VAL A 228 -11.39 23.01 3.00
C VAL A 228 -12.39 21.84 3.04
N PRO A 229 -13.73 22.05 3.01
CA PRO A 229 -14.70 20.95 3.00
C PRO A 229 -14.57 20.06 1.76
N GLU A 230 -14.43 20.66 0.58
CA GLU A 230 -14.28 19.98 -0.71
C GLU A 230 -13.00 19.15 -0.73
N LEU A 231 -11.86 19.75 -0.35
CA LEU A 231 -10.59 19.03 -0.24
C LEU A 231 -10.69 17.86 0.74
N SER A 232 -11.31 18.10 1.91
CA SER A 232 -11.49 17.07 2.94
C SER A 232 -12.36 15.93 2.43
N SER A 233 -13.41 16.23 1.67
CA SER A 233 -14.29 15.24 1.05
C SER A 233 -13.54 14.42 0.00
N VAL A 234 -12.84 15.05 -0.95
CA VAL A 234 -12.06 14.34 -1.99
C VAL A 234 -10.99 13.47 -1.36
N ARG A 235 -10.23 14.00 -0.41
CA ARG A 235 -9.19 13.24 0.31
C ARG A 235 -9.81 12.04 1.01
N LYS A 236 -10.90 12.23 1.77
CA LYS A 236 -11.60 11.14 2.47
C LYS A 236 -12.02 10.03 1.50
N HIS A 237 -12.74 10.37 0.43
CA HIS A 237 -13.21 9.36 -0.54
C HIS A 237 -12.06 8.68 -1.28
N THR A 238 -10.98 9.40 -1.60
CA THR A 238 -9.78 8.82 -2.21
C THR A 238 -9.15 7.78 -1.28
N CYS A 239 -9.04 8.11 0.01
CA CYS A 239 -8.43 7.24 1.00
C CYS A 239 -9.30 6.04 1.36
N GLU A 240 -10.62 6.21 1.42
CA GLU A 240 -11.57 5.11 1.53
C GLU A 240 -11.46 4.17 0.32
N CYS A 241 -11.42 4.71 -0.89
CA CYS A 241 -11.30 3.91 -2.11
C CYS A 241 -9.98 3.15 -2.19
N LEU A 242 -8.86 3.76 -1.80
CA LEU A 242 -7.57 3.06 -1.69
C LEU A 242 -7.66 1.90 -0.68
N GLN A 243 -8.30 2.11 0.46
CA GLN A 243 -8.52 1.07 1.46
C GLN A 243 -9.46 -0.03 0.94
N GLU A 244 -10.55 0.31 0.25
CA GLU A 244 -11.47 -0.65 -0.34
C GLU A 244 -10.80 -1.51 -1.41
N SER A 245 -10.01 -0.91 -2.30
CA SER A 245 -9.23 -1.66 -3.30
C SER A 245 -8.25 -2.62 -2.63
N LYS A 246 -7.57 -2.17 -1.57
CA LYS A 246 -6.68 -3.01 -0.76
C LYS A 246 -7.42 -4.16 -0.08
N TYR A 247 -8.52 -3.87 0.62
CA TYR A 247 -9.32 -4.89 1.32
C TYR A 247 -9.94 -5.88 0.35
N SER A 248 -10.40 -5.44 -0.82
CA SER A 248 -10.94 -6.29 -1.87
C SER A 248 -9.89 -7.29 -2.35
N LEU A 249 -8.67 -6.82 -2.67
CA LEU A 249 -7.58 -7.71 -3.09
C LEU A 249 -7.20 -8.71 -1.98
N LYS A 250 -7.08 -8.24 -0.74
CA LYS A 250 -6.80 -9.11 0.41
C LYS A 250 -7.88 -10.17 0.63
N GLN A 251 -9.15 -9.76 0.67
CA GLN A 251 -10.28 -10.68 0.86
C GLN A 251 -10.34 -11.73 -0.26
N LYS A 252 -10.09 -11.29 -1.50
CA LYS A 252 -10.00 -12.19 -2.64
C LYS A 252 -8.97 -13.29 -2.45
N LEU A 253 -7.80 -12.95 -1.90
CA LEU A 253 -6.75 -13.92 -1.59
C LEU A 253 -7.08 -14.83 -0.40
N ASP A 254 -7.72 -14.29 0.64
CA ASP A 254 -8.17 -15.08 1.79
C ASP A 254 -9.19 -16.16 1.35
N ASP A 255 -10.12 -15.78 0.47
CA ASP A 255 -11.15 -16.67 -0.12
C ASP A 255 -10.55 -17.78 -0.99
N MET A 256 -9.34 -17.59 -1.54
CA MET A 256 -8.66 -18.64 -2.34
C MET A 256 -8.49 -19.93 -1.55
N THR A 257 -8.30 -19.86 -0.23
CA THR A 257 -8.13 -21.05 0.61
C THR A 257 -9.34 -21.99 0.51
N VAL A 258 -10.54 -21.42 0.51
CA VAL A 258 -11.80 -22.16 0.43
C VAL A 258 -11.97 -22.74 -0.97
N ILE A 259 -11.68 -21.94 -2.00
CA ILE A 259 -11.83 -22.35 -3.39
C ILE A 259 -10.83 -23.46 -3.74
N LEU A 260 -9.57 -23.32 -3.32
CA LEU A 260 -8.50 -24.30 -3.55
C LEU A 260 -8.76 -25.62 -2.78
N LYS A 261 -9.28 -25.54 -1.56
CA LYS A 261 -9.71 -26.73 -0.82
C LYS A 261 -10.84 -27.44 -1.57
N GLY A 262 -11.80 -26.69 -2.11
CA GLY A 262 -12.86 -27.22 -2.97
C GLY A 262 -12.34 -27.96 -4.19
N LEU A 263 -11.29 -27.44 -4.86
CA LEU A 263 -10.65 -28.11 -6.01
C LEU A 263 -9.97 -29.43 -5.62
N LEU A 264 -9.36 -29.51 -4.45
CA LEU A 264 -8.73 -30.75 -3.97
C LEU A 264 -9.77 -31.82 -3.61
N THR A 265 -10.97 -31.43 -3.18
CA THR A 265 -12.03 -32.36 -2.74
C THR A 265 -13.03 -32.75 -3.83
N SER A 266 -13.29 -31.87 -4.81
CA SER A 266 -14.33 -32.06 -5.84
C SER A 266 -13.89 -32.84 -7.08
N SER A 267 -12.62 -33.27 -7.16
CA SER A 267 -11.98 -33.57 -8.44
C SER A 267 -11.42 -34.99 -8.55
N TYR A 268 -12.24 -36.00 -8.28
CA TYR A 268 -11.89 -37.39 -8.63
C TYR A 268 -12.12 -37.71 -10.12
N GLU A 269 -12.87 -36.87 -10.86
CA GLU A 269 -13.23 -37.13 -12.27
C GLU A 269 -12.40 -36.38 -13.31
N LEU A 270 -11.57 -35.38 -12.92
CA LEU A 270 -10.79 -34.55 -13.86
C LEU A 270 -9.36 -35.06 -14.06
N GLY A 271 -8.85 -34.93 -15.28
CA GLY A 271 -7.45 -35.19 -15.61
C GLY A 271 -6.49 -34.29 -14.81
N LYS A 272 -5.23 -34.73 -14.61
CA LYS A 272 -4.25 -33.96 -13.82
C LYS A 272 -3.93 -32.59 -14.43
N GLU A 273 -3.83 -32.50 -15.75
CA GLU A 273 -3.56 -31.23 -16.46
C GLU A 273 -4.75 -30.28 -16.38
N GLU A 274 -5.96 -30.79 -16.59
CA GLU A 274 -7.21 -30.03 -16.48
C GLU A 274 -7.43 -29.45 -15.07
N ARG A 275 -7.04 -30.20 -14.02
CA ARG A 275 -7.06 -29.70 -12.64
C ARG A 275 -6.08 -28.55 -12.41
N VAL A 276 -4.90 -28.61 -13.03
CA VAL A 276 -3.90 -27.54 -12.93
C VAL A 276 -4.40 -26.29 -13.65
N GLU A 277 -4.96 -26.43 -14.85
CA GLU A 277 -5.52 -25.32 -15.62
C GLU A 277 -6.70 -24.67 -14.89
N LYS A 278 -7.62 -25.48 -14.35
CA LYS A 278 -8.75 -24.99 -13.55
C LYS A 278 -8.28 -24.22 -12.31
N CYS A 279 -7.23 -24.71 -11.63
CA CYS A 279 -6.59 -23.99 -10.53
C CYS A 279 -6.03 -22.63 -11.01
N ILE A 280 -5.25 -22.61 -12.09
CA ILE A 280 -4.69 -21.36 -12.64
C ILE A 280 -5.80 -20.36 -12.97
N ASN A 281 -6.85 -20.79 -13.68
CA ASN A 281 -7.96 -19.93 -14.08
C ASN A 281 -8.75 -19.37 -12.90
N ILE A 282 -8.95 -20.17 -11.85
CA ILE A 282 -9.57 -19.70 -10.61
C ILE A 282 -8.73 -18.60 -9.97
N ILE A 283 -7.41 -18.80 -9.87
CA ILE A 283 -6.51 -17.82 -9.28
C ILE A 283 -6.48 -16.54 -10.11
N LYS A 284 -6.40 -16.65 -11.45
CA LYS A 284 -6.48 -15.51 -12.36
C LYS A 284 -7.77 -14.72 -12.16
N ASN A 285 -8.92 -15.39 -12.23
CA ASN A 285 -10.22 -14.74 -12.04
C ASN A 285 -10.33 -14.06 -10.67
N GLN A 286 -9.77 -14.68 -9.63
CA GLN A 286 -9.78 -14.11 -8.28
C GLN A 286 -8.89 -12.86 -8.18
N MET A 287 -7.77 -12.84 -8.90
CA MET A 287 -6.85 -11.70 -8.99
C MET A 287 -7.32 -10.63 -9.97
N SER A 288 -8.42 -10.83 -10.69
CA SER A 288 -8.99 -9.84 -11.59
C SER A 288 -10.05 -8.98 -10.91
N SER A 289 -10.13 -7.73 -11.32
CA SER A 289 -11.18 -6.76 -10.99
C SER A 289 -11.85 -6.28 -12.27
N GLU A 290 -12.89 -5.44 -12.14
CA GLU A 290 -13.44 -4.75 -13.31
C GLU A 290 -12.42 -3.81 -13.99
N SER A 291 -11.38 -3.39 -13.26
CA SER A 291 -10.40 -2.41 -13.70
C SER A 291 -9.12 -3.03 -14.25
N ASN A 292 -8.69 -4.14 -13.67
CA ASN A 292 -7.36 -4.71 -13.87
C ASN A 292 -7.39 -6.23 -13.74
N ASP A 293 -6.59 -6.93 -14.55
CA ASP A 293 -6.08 -8.25 -14.20
C ASP A 293 -4.75 -8.05 -13.48
N TRP A 294 -4.70 -8.29 -12.16
CA TRP A 294 -3.50 -7.97 -11.38
C TRP A 294 -2.30 -8.87 -11.72
N ILE A 295 -2.53 -10.10 -12.18
CA ILE A 295 -1.44 -10.98 -12.62
C ILE A 295 -0.83 -10.42 -13.89
N ASP A 296 -1.67 -10.11 -14.89
CA ASP A 296 -1.20 -9.58 -16.16
C ASP A 296 -0.61 -8.16 -16.01
N VAL A 297 -1.14 -7.33 -15.10
CA VAL A 297 -0.56 -6.01 -14.77
C VAL A 297 0.86 -6.16 -14.24
N ILE A 298 1.09 -7.06 -13.29
CA ILE A 298 2.42 -7.25 -12.69
C ILE A 298 3.37 -7.86 -13.72
N ASP A 299 2.94 -8.90 -14.44
CA ASP A 299 3.78 -9.59 -15.42
C ASP A 299 4.13 -8.66 -16.60
N SER A 300 3.16 -7.90 -17.11
CA SER A 300 3.40 -6.91 -18.17
C SER A 300 4.30 -5.76 -17.69
N ALA A 301 4.17 -5.32 -16.44
CA ALA A 301 5.04 -4.30 -15.88
C ALA A 301 6.49 -4.82 -15.76
N VAL A 302 6.67 -6.06 -15.28
CA VAL A 302 7.98 -6.72 -15.23
C VAL A 302 8.59 -6.82 -16.62
N ASP A 303 7.82 -7.30 -17.59
CA ASP A 303 8.30 -7.48 -18.95
C ASP A 303 8.70 -6.16 -19.61
N LYS A 304 7.85 -5.14 -19.45
CA LYS A 304 8.08 -3.81 -20.01
C LYS A 304 9.26 -3.10 -19.37
N CYS A 305 9.38 -3.17 -18.06
CA CYS A 305 10.30 -2.31 -17.31
C CYS A 305 11.68 -2.94 -17.13
N ILE A 306 11.76 -4.27 -17.03
CA ILE A 306 13.00 -4.96 -16.65
C ILE A 306 13.26 -6.22 -17.47
N GLY A 307 12.38 -6.56 -18.43
CA GLY A 307 12.52 -7.77 -19.24
C GLY A 307 13.83 -7.84 -20.02
N SER A 308 14.42 -6.70 -20.41
CA SER A 308 15.73 -6.62 -21.08
C SER A 308 16.93 -6.67 -20.12
N GLU A 309 16.71 -6.46 -18.81
CA GLU A 309 17.76 -6.46 -17.79
C GLU A 309 17.99 -7.86 -17.20
N ILE A 310 17.02 -8.77 -17.37
CA ILE A 310 17.07 -10.14 -16.85
C ILE A 310 17.61 -11.07 -17.94
N VAL A 311 18.86 -11.50 -17.78
CA VAL A 311 19.58 -12.32 -18.78
C VAL A 311 19.10 -13.78 -18.81
N ASN A 312 18.57 -14.30 -17.70
CA ASN A 312 18.08 -15.69 -17.60
C ASN A 312 16.57 -15.73 -17.32
N ASP A 313 15.80 -16.42 -18.15
CA ASP A 313 14.33 -16.56 -17.96
C ASP A 313 13.95 -17.23 -16.63
N VAL A 314 14.80 -18.12 -16.09
CA VAL A 314 14.60 -18.75 -14.77
C VAL A 314 14.64 -17.72 -13.64
N ASP A 315 15.27 -16.57 -13.89
CA ASP A 315 15.42 -15.49 -12.92
C ASP A 315 14.34 -14.41 -13.02
N ARG A 316 13.47 -14.52 -14.04
CA ARG A 316 12.37 -13.59 -14.27
C ARG A 316 11.24 -13.87 -13.28
N PHE A 317 10.97 -12.90 -12.40
CA PHE A 317 9.78 -12.93 -11.56
C PHE A 317 8.55 -12.82 -12.46
N ASN A 318 7.75 -13.88 -12.52
CA ASN A 318 6.49 -13.90 -13.27
C ASN A 318 5.44 -14.58 -12.37
N VAL A 319 4.42 -13.82 -12.00
CA VAL A 319 3.35 -14.24 -11.11
C VAL A 319 2.56 -15.37 -11.75
N GLY A 320 2.28 -15.30 -13.06
CA GLY A 320 1.59 -16.37 -13.78
C GLY A 320 2.31 -17.73 -13.69
N ASN A 321 3.63 -17.75 -13.89
CA ASN A 321 4.47 -18.94 -13.78
C ASN A 321 4.53 -19.47 -12.35
N LEU A 322 4.62 -18.57 -11.36
CA LEU A 322 4.59 -18.94 -9.95
C LEU A 322 3.24 -19.58 -9.57
N VAL A 323 2.14 -19.04 -10.09
CA VAL A 323 0.79 -19.61 -9.94
C VAL A 323 0.71 -20.99 -10.59
N ALA A 324 1.22 -21.16 -11.82
CA ALA A 324 1.22 -22.45 -12.50
C ALA A 324 2.04 -23.51 -11.76
N ILE A 325 3.24 -23.16 -11.28
CA ILE A 325 4.10 -24.05 -10.48
C ILE A 325 3.41 -24.41 -9.16
N GLY A 326 2.78 -23.44 -8.49
CA GLY A 326 2.03 -23.65 -7.26
C GLY A 326 0.87 -24.62 -7.45
N CYS A 327 0.01 -24.37 -8.44
CA CYS A 327 -1.09 -25.26 -8.81
C CYS A 327 -0.61 -26.68 -9.13
N LYS A 328 0.47 -26.82 -9.91
CA LYS A 328 1.05 -28.14 -10.24
C LYS A 328 1.52 -28.88 -8.99
N LYS A 329 2.19 -28.19 -8.06
CA LYS A 329 2.66 -28.79 -6.80
C LYS A 329 1.49 -29.14 -5.88
N MET A 330 0.46 -28.30 -5.79
CA MET A 330 -0.72 -28.57 -4.98
C MET A 330 -1.46 -29.83 -5.44
N MET A 331 -1.56 -30.06 -6.75
CA MET A 331 -2.19 -31.27 -7.29
C MET A 331 -1.37 -32.54 -7.07
N LEU A 332 -0.10 -32.41 -6.68
CA LEU A 332 0.79 -33.50 -6.32
C LEU A 332 0.82 -33.80 -4.82
N ASP A 333 0.37 -32.86 -3.99
CA ASP A 333 0.46 -32.95 -2.54
C ASP A 333 -0.88 -33.27 -1.91
N THR A 334 -0.97 -34.45 -1.30
CA THR A 334 -2.15 -34.94 -0.58
C THR A 334 -2.17 -34.55 0.90
N THR A 335 -1.07 -33.98 1.43
CA THR A 335 -0.95 -33.62 2.85
C THR A 335 -1.57 -32.26 3.17
N GLY A 336 -1.80 -31.43 2.14
CA GLY A 336 -2.32 -30.07 2.28
C GLY A 336 -1.28 -29.02 2.71
N GLU A 337 -0.03 -29.43 2.93
CA GLU A 337 1.06 -28.55 3.36
C GLU A 337 1.45 -27.56 2.24
N THR A 338 1.54 -28.03 1.01
CA THR A 338 1.82 -27.22 -0.18
C THR A 338 0.75 -26.15 -0.38
N SER A 339 -0.52 -26.48 -0.12
CA SER A 339 -1.63 -25.52 -0.20
C SER A 339 -1.46 -24.39 0.82
N LYS A 340 -1.10 -24.73 2.07
CA LYS A 340 -0.81 -23.73 3.11
C LYS A 340 0.37 -22.84 2.74
N GLN A 341 1.47 -23.43 2.28
CA GLN A 341 2.67 -22.68 1.90
C GLN A 341 2.46 -21.80 0.66
N PHE A 342 1.71 -22.28 -0.32
CA PHE A 342 1.36 -21.52 -1.51
C PHE A 342 0.49 -20.30 -1.15
N ARG A 343 -0.50 -20.48 -0.26
CA ARG A 343 -1.29 -19.39 0.28
C ARG A 343 -0.44 -18.36 1.02
N LEU A 344 0.50 -18.80 1.85
CA LEU A 344 1.43 -17.90 2.55
C LEU A 344 2.31 -17.12 1.55
N GLY A 345 2.74 -17.76 0.45
CA GLY A 345 3.47 -17.10 -0.63
C GLY A 345 2.64 -16.02 -1.36
N LEU A 346 1.38 -16.28 -1.66
CA LEU A 346 0.47 -15.29 -2.24
C LEU A 346 0.16 -14.15 -1.27
N SER A 347 -0.03 -14.46 0.01
CA SER A 347 -0.20 -13.48 1.09
C SER A 347 1.02 -12.57 1.21
N PHE A 348 2.23 -13.09 1.03
CA PHE A 348 3.44 -12.26 0.96
C PHE A 348 3.40 -11.26 -0.19
N VAL A 349 3.08 -11.70 -1.41
CA VAL A 349 2.96 -10.80 -2.58
C VAL A 349 1.93 -9.72 -2.31
N ASN A 350 0.80 -10.07 -1.68
CA ASN A 350 -0.20 -9.09 -1.28
C ASN A 350 0.33 -8.11 -0.23
N HIS A 351 1.00 -8.58 0.82
CA HIS A 351 1.57 -7.68 1.81
C HIS A 351 2.65 -6.77 1.21
N LEU A 352 3.38 -7.24 0.20
CA LEU A 352 4.32 -6.41 -0.55
C LEU A 352 3.59 -5.31 -1.36
N LEU A 353 2.55 -5.67 -2.11
CA LEU A 353 1.70 -4.70 -2.83
C LEU A 353 1.04 -3.72 -1.85
N ASP A 354 0.50 -4.22 -0.74
CA ASP A 354 -0.06 -3.42 0.34
C ASP A 354 0.99 -2.44 0.88
N ALA A 355 2.22 -2.88 1.11
CA ALA A 355 3.28 -2.02 1.62
C ALA A 355 3.61 -0.87 0.64
N VAL A 356 3.60 -1.15 -0.66
CA VAL A 356 3.74 -0.12 -1.70
C VAL A 356 2.55 0.84 -1.68
N VAL A 357 1.32 0.33 -1.59
CA VAL A 357 0.10 1.15 -1.49
C VAL A 357 0.09 2.01 -0.23
N GLU A 358 0.50 1.48 0.93
CA GLU A 358 0.60 2.22 2.18
C GLU A 358 1.52 3.44 2.06
N LYS A 359 2.67 3.27 1.39
CA LYS A 359 3.59 4.38 1.12
C LYS A 359 2.98 5.43 0.20
N SER A 360 2.18 4.99 -0.76
CA SER A 360 1.50 5.88 -1.70
C SER A 360 0.30 6.62 -1.09
N LYS A 361 -0.28 6.13 0.00
CA LYS A 361 -1.41 6.76 0.68
C LYS A 361 -1.03 7.61 1.90
N LYS A 362 0.26 7.92 2.11
CA LYS A 362 0.71 8.74 3.26
C LYS A 362 -0.03 10.09 3.37
N PHE A 363 -0.47 10.64 2.23
CA PHE A 363 -1.29 11.87 2.16
C PHE A 363 -2.68 11.77 2.79
N CYS A 364 -3.17 10.54 3.04
CA CYS A 364 -4.45 10.28 3.69
C CYS A 364 -4.48 10.67 5.16
N GLY A 365 -3.30 10.78 5.78
CA GLY A 365 -3.17 10.93 7.21
C GLY A 365 -3.47 9.65 7.98
N HIS A 366 -2.83 9.56 9.13
CA HIS A 366 -3.10 8.50 10.09
C HIS A 366 -4.33 8.86 10.93
N GLU A 367 -5.04 7.85 11.46
CA GLU A 367 -6.16 8.09 12.40
C GLU A 367 -5.68 8.88 13.64
N SER A 368 -4.41 8.73 14.03
CA SER A 368 -3.76 9.50 15.10
C SER A 368 -3.66 11.00 14.81
N CYS A 369 -3.67 11.43 13.55
CA CYS A 369 -3.61 12.84 13.19
C CYS A 369 -4.87 13.62 13.57
N LYS A 370 -5.96 12.95 14.00
CA LYS A 370 -7.18 13.62 14.47
C LYS A 370 -7.11 14.10 15.93
N TYR A 371 -6.20 13.56 16.74
CA TYR A 371 -6.15 13.83 18.19
C TYR A 371 -5.13 14.89 18.60
N ASN A 372 -4.13 15.20 17.77
CA ASN A 372 -3.14 16.24 18.07
C ASN A 372 -3.67 17.68 17.90
N TYR A 373 -4.95 17.86 17.55
CA TYR A 373 -5.51 19.16 17.17
C TYR A 373 -6.81 19.54 17.89
N ASN A 374 -7.14 18.87 19.01
CA ASN A 374 -8.23 19.26 19.91
C ASN A 374 -7.75 19.88 21.24
N ASN A 375 -6.53 20.40 21.28
CA ASN A 375 -6.06 21.29 22.36
C ASN A 375 -5.70 22.66 21.80
#